data_AF-A0A2D6F4S9-F1
#
_entry.id   AF-A0A2D6F4S9-F1
#
_cell.length_a   1.000
_cell.length_b   1.000
_cell.length_c   1.000
_cell.angle_alpha   90.00
_cell.angle_beta   90.00
_cell.angle_gamma   90.00
#
_symmetry.space_group_name_H-M   'P 1'
#
loop_
_entity.id
_entity.type
_entity.pdbx_description
1 polymer ?
#
loop_
_entity_poly.entity_id
_entity_poly.type
_entity_poly.pdbx_seq_one_letter_code
_entity_poly.pdbx_strand_id
1 'polypeptide(L)'
;MNRIGWFPWALFIIAVPLFLITASVTWAFNSPGLYSDGFKKYSISRISGITETDLRQVGADIRSYINSGDEPLNVQTKILGEDRALFNDREVAHMKDVKELVRGVYVLALASAVYLAVMTIIGFALHRGRFVGLFAQRLALGGGLTMVLLIVFGAVASVGFDSVFLKFHQLSFANDFWQLDPRTDYLVRIFPRDFWFDTTLWVAARAIAGALLFAVAGSAYLVHRRCTGWQRELNGLESARET
;
A
#
# COMPACT_ATOMS: atom_id res chain seq x y z
N MET A 1 -33.72 -8.26 -7.02
CA MET A 1 -32.49 -8.41 -6.21
C MET A 1 -32.65 -7.59 -4.95
N ASN A 2 -32.85 -8.23 -3.79
CA ASN A 2 -33.12 -7.52 -2.53
C ASN A 2 -31.94 -6.61 -2.17
N ARG A 3 -32.23 -5.38 -1.73
CA ARG A 3 -31.26 -4.30 -1.44
C ARG A 3 -30.11 -4.72 -0.50
N ILE A 4 -30.35 -5.74 0.32
CA ILE A 4 -29.41 -6.32 1.30
C ILE A 4 -28.25 -7.09 0.64
N GLY A 5 -28.45 -7.67 -0.56
CA GLY A 5 -27.42 -8.48 -1.23
C GLY A 5 -26.36 -7.67 -2.00
N TRP A 6 -26.63 -6.41 -2.34
CA TRP A 6 -25.71 -5.59 -3.13
C TRP A 6 -24.63 -4.92 -2.27
N PHE A 7 -24.98 -4.49 -1.06
CA PHE A 7 -24.08 -3.76 -0.17
C PHE A 7 -22.78 -4.52 0.17
N PRO A 8 -22.82 -5.81 0.59
CA PRO A 8 -21.59 -6.56 0.87
C PRO A 8 -20.67 -6.68 -0.36
N TRP A 9 -21.26 -6.76 -1.56
CA TRP A 9 -20.50 -6.84 -2.80
C TRP A 9 -19.90 -5.51 -3.23
N ALA A 10 -20.61 -4.40 -3.04
CA ALA A 10 -20.05 -3.07 -3.24
C ALA A 10 -18.88 -2.84 -2.28
N LEU A 11 -19.05 -3.20 -1.01
CA LEU A 11 -17.99 -3.11 0.00
C LEU A 11 -16.82 -4.05 -0.33
N PHE A 12 -17.04 -5.24 -0.88
CA PHE A 12 -15.98 -6.12 -1.38
C PHE A 12 -15.14 -5.46 -2.47
N ILE A 13 -15.79 -4.84 -3.45
CA ILE A 13 -15.09 -4.14 -4.54
C ILE A 13 -14.25 -2.98 -4.00
N ILE A 14 -14.75 -2.25 -3.00
CA ILE A 14 -14.04 -1.14 -2.34
C ILE A 14 -12.91 -1.66 -1.41
N ALA A 15 -13.10 -2.79 -0.75
CA ALA A 15 -12.11 -3.38 0.14
C ALA A 15 -10.85 -3.85 -0.60
N VAL A 16 -10.97 -4.21 -1.89
CA VAL A 16 -9.82 -4.61 -2.72
C VAL A 16 -8.77 -3.49 -2.88
N PRO A 17 -9.09 -2.28 -3.38
CA PRO A 17 -8.11 -1.20 -3.47
C PRO A 17 -7.60 -0.78 -2.10
N LEU A 18 -8.46 -0.74 -1.07
CA LEU A 18 -8.04 -0.43 0.29
C LEU A 18 -6.96 -1.41 0.75
N PHE A 19 -7.20 -2.72 0.62
CA PHE A 19 -6.24 -3.75 0.97
C PHE A 19 -4.95 -3.65 0.16
N LEU A 20 -5.03 -3.60 -1.18
CA LEU A 20 -3.85 -3.60 -2.04
C LEU A 20 -2.94 -2.39 -1.79
N ILE A 21 -3.53 -1.20 -1.61
CA ILE A 21 -2.78 0.02 -1.35
C ILE A 21 -2.18 -0.01 0.07
N THR A 22 -3.00 -0.26 1.09
CA THR A 22 -2.55 -0.21 2.50
C THR A 22 -1.57 -1.34 2.82
N ALA A 23 -1.72 -2.53 2.25
CA ALA A 23 -0.75 -3.61 2.37
C ALA A 23 0.59 -3.25 1.69
N SER A 24 0.56 -2.58 0.53
CA SER A 24 1.77 -2.11 -0.15
C SER A 24 2.49 -1.02 0.66
N VAL A 25 1.75 -0.09 1.25
CA VAL A 25 2.31 0.92 2.18
C VAL A 25 2.87 0.26 3.43
N THR A 26 2.15 -0.70 4.01
CA THR A 26 2.60 -1.48 5.17
C THR A 26 3.93 -2.16 4.89
N TRP A 27 4.07 -2.75 3.70
CA TRP A 27 5.34 -3.35 3.28
C TRP A 27 6.44 -2.29 3.11
N ALA A 28 6.15 -1.15 2.49
CA ALA A 28 7.15 -0.08 2.32
C ALA A 28 7.75 0.37 3.67
N PHE A 29 6.91 0.65 4.67
CA PHE A 29 7.37 1.04 6.01
C PHE A 29 8.22 -0.03 6.69
N ASN A 30 7.96 -1.30 6.43
CA ASN A 30 8.64 -2.42 7.08
C ASN A 30 9.81 -2.99 6.27
N SER A 31 10.13 -2.43 5.10
CA SER A 31 11.17 -2.96 4.21
C SER A 31 12.56 -2.41 4.57
N PRO A 32 13.50 -3.23 5.09
CA PRO A 32 14.87 -2.77 5.31
C PRO A 32 15.56 -2.35 4.02
N GLY A 33 15.29 -3.07 2.93
CA GLY A 33 15.83 -2.80 1.61
C GLY A 33 15.44 -1.43 1.07
N LEU A 34 14.17 -1.01 1.25
CA LEU A 34 13.72 0.29 0.79
C LEU A 34 14.49 1.44 1.46
N TYR A 35 14.78 1.31 2.76
CA TYR A 35 15.55 2.29 3.51
C TYR A 35 17.01 2.29 3.06
N SER A 36 17.67 1.12 3.01
CA SER A 36 19.09 1.04 2.63
C SER A 36 19.33 1.50 1.20
N ASP A 37 18.45 1.11 0.26
CA ASP A 37 18.57 1.48 -1.14
C ASP A 37 18.32 2.97 -1.33
N GLY A 38 17.32 3.53 -0.63
CA GLY A 38 17.08 4.97 -0.60
C GLY A 38 18.26 5.75 -0.03
N PHE A 39 18.78 5.32 1.13
CA PHE A 39 19.94 5.97 1.76
C PHE A 39 21.17 5.97 0.85
N LYS A 40 21.39 4.88 0.11
CA LYS A 40 22.46 4.78 -0.88
C LYS A 40 22.19 5.65 -2.10
N LYS A 41 21.00 5.55 -2.70
CA LYS A 41 20.60 6.28 -3.92
C LYS A 41 20.78 7.79 -3.75
N TYR A 42 20.36 8.31 -2.60
CA TYR A 42 20.44 9.75 -2.30
C TYR A 42 21.72 10.17 -1.58
N SER A 43 22.71 9.29 -1.50
CA SER A 43 24.01 9.58 -0.87
C SER A 43 23.88 10.15 0.55
N ILE A 44 22.93 9.63 1.34
CA ILE A 44 22.56 10.17 2.65
C ILE A 44 23.77 10.23 3.58
N SER A 45 24.65 9.23 3.50
CA SER A 45 25.89 9.20 4.28
C SER A 45 26.75 10.45 4.06
N ARG A 46 26.94 10.85 2.79
CA ARG A 46 27.75 12.03 2.42
C ARG A 46 27.11 13.34 2.88
N ILE A 47 25.79 13.48 2.78
CA ILE A 47 25.10 14.76 3.07
C ILE A 47 24.77 14.94 4.56
N SER A 48 24.65 13.84 5.32
CA SER A 48 24.30 13.88 6.74
C SER A 48 25.52 13.77 7.65
N GLY A 49 26.62 13.20 7.17
CA GLY A 49 27.79 12.87 7.98
C GLY A 49 27.62 11.60 8.83
N ILE A 50 26.60 10.79 8.56
CA ILE A 50 26.30 9.54 9.24
C ILE A 50 26.83 8.38 8.39
N THR A 51 27.55 7.43 8.98
CA THR A 51 28.11 6.31 8.19
C THR A 51 27.00 5.42 7.61
N GLU A 52 27.29 4.68 6.53
CA GLU A 52 26.28 3.76 5.97
C GLU A 52 25.84 2.68 6.97
N THR A 53 26.75 2.25 7.85
CA THR A 53 26.45 1.28 8.90
C THR A 53 25.50 1.87 9.93
N ASP A 54 25.77 3.09 10.38
CA ASP A 54 24.91 3.78 11.33
C ASP A 54 23.55 4.11 10.70
N LEU A 55 23.50 4.48 9.42
CA LEU A 55 22.22 4.71 8.70
C LEU A 55 21.36 3.44 8.62
N ARG A 56 21.97 2.26 8.45
CA ARG A 56 21.21 1.00 8.50
C ARG A 56 20.59 0.78 9.87
N GLN A 57 21.31 1.11 10.94
CA GLN A 57 20.82 1.04 12.32
C GLN A 57 19.72 2.07 12.56
N VAL A 58 19.91 3.33 12.17
CA VAL A 58 18.90 4.40 12.22
C VAL A 58 17.62 3.96 11.53
N GLY A 59 17.71 3.36 10.33
CA GLY A 59 16.55 2.82 9.63
C GLY A 59 15.87 1.70 10.41
N ALA A 60 16.62 0.83 11.09
CA ALA A 60 16.08 -0.22 11.96
C ALA A 60 15.37 0.36 13.18
N ASP A 61 15.96 1.37 13.83
CA ASP A 61 15.40 2.02 15.01
C ASP A 61 14.09 2.76 14.68
N ILE A 62 14.03 3.46 13.54
CA ILE A 62 12.80 4.11 13.05
C ILE A 62 11.71 3.08 12.78
N ARG A 63 12.04 1.97 12.09
CA ARG A 63 11.06 0.90 11.85
C ARG A 63 10.61 0.25 13.16
N SER A 64 11.51 0.03 14.11
CA SER A 64 11.18 -0.47 15.44
C SER A 64 10.21 0.46 16.15
N TYR A 65 10.51 1.76 16.19
CA TYR A 65 9.66 2.78 16.79
C TYR A 65 8.25 2.81 16.19
N ILE A 66 8.12 2.76 14.86
CA ILE A 66 6.82 2.73 14.18
C ILE A 66 5.99 1.50 14.60
N ASN A 67 6.64 0.36 14.85
CA ASN A 67 6.00 -0.90 15.19
C ASN A 67 5.88 -1.18 16.70
N SER A 68 6.42 -0.32 17.57
CA SER A 68 6.40 -0.51 19.02
C SER A 68 5.40 0.41 19.72
N GLY A 69 5.23 0.20 21.02
CA GLY A 69 4.51 1.12 21.92
C GLY A 69 5.36 2.32 22.37
N ASP A 70 6.64 2.37 22.02
CA ASP A 70 7.61 3.26 22.65
C ASP A 70 7.43 4.71 22.23
N GLU A 71 7.55 5.63 23.18
CA GLU A 71 7.60 7.08 22.97
C GLU A 71 8.50 7.73 24.03
N PRO A 72 9.24 8.81 23.70
CA PRO A 72 9.37 9.41 22.36
C PRO A 72 10.27 8.59 21.42
N LEU A 73 10.33 8.98 20.14
CA LEU A 73 11.37 8.47 19.23
C LEU A 73 12.74 8.89 19.76
N ASN A 74 13.61 7.93 20.06
CA ASN A 74 14.96 8.16 20.53
C ASN A 74 15.95 7.38 19.67
N VAL A 75 16.60 8.07 18.73
CA VAL A 75 17.62 7.51 17.85
C VAL A 75 18.93 8.22 18.14
N GLN A 76 19.91 7.47 18.61
CA GLN A 76 21.26 7.93 18.87
C GLN A 76 22.18 7.43 17.75
N THR A 77 22.98 8.31 17.18
CA THR A 77 23.89 7.96 16.09
C THR A 77 25.12 8.84 16.11
N LYS A 78 26.16 8.44 15.36
CA LYS A 78 27.34 9.26 15.13
C LYS A 78 27.12 10.18 13.95
N ILE A 79 27.26 11.48 14.20
CA ILE A 79 27.23 12.53 13.18
C ILE A 79 28.63 13.11 13.11
N LEU A 80 29.31 12.96 11.96
CA LEU A 80 30.71 13.36 11.79
C LEU A 80 31.65 12.78 12.86
N GLY A 81 31.32 11.58 13.34
CA GLY A 81 32.10 10.85 14.35
C GLY A 81 31.70 11.11 15.81
N GLU A 82 30.79 12.05 16.09
CA GLU A 82 30.33 12.37 17.44
C GLU A 82 28.95 11.78 17.74
N ASP A 83 28.80 11.14 18.90
CA ASP A 83 27.53 10.58 19.37
C ASP A 83 26.53 11.70 19.73
N ARG A 84 25.38 11.72 19.05
CA ARG A 84 24.33 12.73 19.23
C ARG A 84 22.95 12.12 18.98
N ALA A 85 21.94 12.75 19.58
CA ALA A 85 20.56 12.49 19.20
C ALA A 85 20.34 12.95 17.76
N LEU A 86 19.74 12.09 16.94
CA LEU A 86 19.56 12.38 15.51
C LEU A 86 18.49 13.44 15.26
N PHE A 87 17.41 13.40 16.04
CA PHE A 87 16.21 14.21 15.82
C PHE A 87 16.01 15.21 16.96
N ASN A 88 15.61 16.42 16.60
CA ASN A 88 15.17 17.44 17.56
C ASN A 88 13.70 17.25 17.99
N ASP A 89 13.24 18.02 18.99
CA ASP A 89 11.90 17.89 19.55
C ASP A 89 10.77 18.05 18.52
N ARG A 90 10.95 18.92 17.51
CA ARG A 90 9.96 19.13 16.43
C ARG A 90 9.87 17.90 15.53
N GLU A 91 11.01 17.32 15.15
CA GLU A 91 11.08 16.11 14.34
C GLU A 91 10.52 14.90 15.08
N VAL A 92 10.79 14.79 16.39
CA VAL A 92 10.23 13.75 17.26
C VAL A 92 8.71 13.87 17.36
N ALA A 93 8.19 15.10 17.54
CA ALA A 93 6.75 15.35 17.56
C ALA A 93 6.10 15.00 16.22
N HIS A 94 6.73 15.36 15.10
CA HIS A 94 6.24 14.97 13.77
C HIS A 94 6.24 13.44 13.57
N MET A 95 7.29 12.76 14.02
CA MET A 95 7.38 11.29 13.91
C MET A 95 6.34 10.57 14.77
N LYS A 96 5.89 11.17 15.88
CA LYS A 96 4.74 10.68 16.63
C LYS A 96 3.45 10.75 15.81
N ASP A 97 3.19 11.87 15.14
CA ASP A 97 2.02 11.99 14.25
C ASP A 97 2.09 10.98 13.08
N VAL A 98 3.29 10.79 12.51
CA VAL A 98 3.52 9.78 11.46
C VAL A 98 3.25 8.37 11.98
N LYS A 99 3.68 8.04 13.20
CA LYS A 99 3.43 6.74 13.83
C LYS A 99 1.94 6.44 13.95
N GLU A 100 1.15 7.40 14.41
CA GLU A 100 -0.31 7.24 14.51
C GLU A 100 -0.98 7.08 13.13
N LEU A 101 -0.54 7.85 12.13
CA LEU A 101 -1.04 7.70 10.76
C LEU A 101 -0.73 6.30 10.19
N VAL A 102 0.51 5.81 10.39
CA VAL A 102 0.94 4.49 9.93
C VAL A 102 0.20 3.37 10.65
N ARG A 103 -0.06 3.50 11.96
CA ARG A 103 -0.92 2.58 12.71
C ARG A 103 -2.32 2.51 12.11
N GLY A 104 -2.90 3.66 11.74
CA GLY A 104 -4.17 3.71 11.00
C GLY A 104 -4.14 2.93 9.69
N VAL A 105 -3.04 3.05 8.92
CA VAL A 105 -2.82 2.26 7.70
C VAL A 105 -2.76 0.76 8.00
N TYR A 106 -2.06 0.34 9.07
CA TYR A 106 -1.98 -1.07 9.46
C TYR A 106 -3.34 -1.64 9.85
N VAL A 107 -4.13 -0.88 10.63
CA VAL A 107 -5.50 -1.27 10.99
C VAL A 107 -6.36 -1.41 9.75
N LEU A 108 -6.28 -0.47 8.81
CA LEU A 108 -7.06 -0.52 7.56
C LEU A 108 -6.65 -1.70 6.66
N ALA A 109 -5.35 -2.00 6.59
CA ALA A 109 -4.84 -3.17 5.89
C ALA A 109 -5.39 -4.46 6.50
N LEU A 110 -5.31 -4.60 7.82
CA LEU A 110 -5.82 -5.77 8.53
C LEU A 110 -7.35 -5.89 8.39
N ALA A 111 -8.10 -4.81 8.60
CA ALA A 111 -9.55 -4.81 8.54
C ALA A 111 -10.06 -5.18 7.13
N SER A 112 -9.46 -4.61 6.09
CA SER A 112 -9.80 -4.95 4.70
C SER A 112 -9.41 -6.39 4.36
N ALA A 113 -8.25 -6.87 4.81
CA ALA A 113 -7.83 -8.26 4.63
C ALA A 113 -8.80 -9.25 5.30
N VAL A 114 -9.14 -9.00 6.56
CA VAL A 114 -10.09 -9.83 7.33
C VAL A 114 -11.46 -9.82 6.66
N TYR A 115 -11.96 -8.65 6.24
CA TYR A 115 -13.23 -8.56 5.54
C TYR A 115 -13.25 -9.37 4.24
N LEU A 116 -12.23 -9.22 3.39
CA LEU A 116 -12.09 -9.98 2.15
C LEU A 116 -12.01 -11.50 2.42
N ALA A 117 -11.24 -11.91 3.43
CA ALA A 117 -11.10 -13.31 3.83
C ALA A 117 -12.43 -13.90 4.34
N VAL A 118 -13.10 -13.23 5.26
CA VAL A 118 -14.39 -13.65 5.81
C VAL A 118 -15.45 -13.78 4.72
N MET A 119 -15.57 -12.78 3.84
CA MET A 119 -16.51 -12.81 2.71
C MET A 119 -16.22 -13.98 1.76
N THR A 120 -14.93 -14.27 1.52
CA THR A 120 -14.51 -15.39 0.69
C THR A 120 -14.88 -16.72 1.34
N ILE A 121 -14.52 -16.91 2.61
CA ILE A 121 -14.78 -18.15 3.37
C ILE A 121 -16.27 -18.43 3.47
N ILE A 122 -17.07 -17.46 3.92
CA ILE A 122 -18.53 -17.60 4.05
C ILE A 122 -19.17 -17.89 2.69
N GLY A 123 -18.76 -17.16 1.65
CA GLY A 123 -19.29 -17.36 0.31
C GLY A 123 -19.05 -18.77 -0.24
N PHE A 124 -17.84 -19.30 -0.05
CA PHE A 124 -17.52 -20.68 -0.42
C PHE A 124 -18.21 -21.72 0.45
N ALA A 125 -18.34 -21.48 1.76
CA ALA A 125 -19.04 -22.40 2.68
C ALA A 125 -20.53 -22.55 2.32
N LEU A 126 -21.21 -21.42 2.02
CA LEU A 126 -22.64 -21.41 1.74
C LEU A 126 -23.01 -21.80 0.30
N HIS A 127 -22.20 -21.39 -0.67
CA HIS A 127 -22.57 -21.52 -2.10
C HIS A 127 -21.64 -22.42 -2.91
N ARG A 128 -20.55 -22.93 -2.32
CA ARG A 128 -19.60 -23.88 -2.93
C ARG A 128 -19.18 -23.44 -4.34
N GLY A 129 -19.19 -24.36 -5.31
CA GLY A 129 -18.79 -24.09 -6.69
C GLY A 129 -19.62 -23.01 -7.41
N ARG A 130 -20.84 -22.69 -6.92
CA ARG A 130 -21.66 -21.60 -7.49
C ARG A 130 -21.10 -20.22 -7.13
N PHE A 131 -20.30 -20.11 -6.07
CA PHE A 131 -19.68 -18.85 -5.64
C PHE A 131 -18.56 -18.39 -6.56
N VAL A 132 -17.83 -19.32 -7.17
CA VAL A 132 -16.57 -19.04 -7.89
C VAL A 132 -16.74 -17.97 -8.97
N GLY A 133 -17.83 -18.03 -9.75
CA GLY A 133 -18.11 -17.03 -10.78
C GLY A 133 -18.41 -15.64 -10.23
N LEU A 134 -19.16 -15.56 -9.12
CA LEU A 134 -19.46 -14.29 -8.47
C LEU A 134 -18.19 -13.70 -7.86
N PHE A 135 -17.40 -14.52 -7.18
CA PHE A 135 -16.12 -14.13 -6.60
C PHE A 135 -15.15 -13.60 -7.66
N ALA A 136 -14.94 -14.35 -8.74
CA ALA A 136 -14.07 -13.96 -9.84
C ALA A 136 -14.47 -12.62 -10.47
N GLN A 137 -15.78 -12.40 -10.67
CA GLN A 137 -16.29 -11.12 -11.19
C GLN A 137 -15.98 -9.95 -10.26
N ARG A 138 -16.15 -10.14 -8.95
CA ARG A 138 -15.99 -9.06 -7.95
C ARG A 138 -14.52 -8.76 -7.70
N LEU A 139 -13.68 -9.78 -7.72
CA LEU A 139 -12.23 -9.65 -7.69
C LEU A 139 -11.72 -8.88 -8.92
N ALA A 140 -12.25 -9.19 -10.11
CA ALA A 140 -11.89 -8.47 -11.33
C ALA A 140 -12.32 -6.99 -11.31
N LEU A 141 -13.53 -6.71 -10.82
CA LEU A 141 -14.01 -5.33 -10.65
C LEU A 141 -13.19 -4.56 -9.60
N GLY A 142 -12.83 -5.18 -8.48
CA GLY A 142 -11.97 -4.58 -7.46
C GLY A 142 -10.56 -4.28 -7.99
N GLY A 143 -9.97 -5.22 -8.74
CA GLY A 143 -8.69 -5.01 -9.42
C GLY A 143 -8.76 -3.87 -10.44
N GLY A 144 -9.81 -3.85 -11.29
CA GLY A 144 -10.04 -2.77 -12.25
C GLY A 144 -10.23 -1.40 -11.58
N LEU A 145 -11.01 -1.32 -10.50
CA LEU A 145 -11.17 -0.10 -9.71
C LEU A 145 -9.82 0.38 -9.14
N THR A 146 -9.03 -0.53 -8.59
CA THR A 146 -7.68 -0.21 -8.08
C THR A 146 -6.79 0.37 -9.17
N MET A 147 -6.80 -0.23 -10.37
CA MET A 147 -6.04 0.28 -11.53
C MET A 147 -6.46 1.69 -11.92
N VAL A 148 -7.78 1.96 -12.02
CA VAL A 148 -8.29 3.29 -12.36
C VAL A 148 -7.85 4.32 -11.32
N LEU A 149 -7.99 4.02 -10.03
CA LEU A 149 -7.58 4.91 -8.95
C LEU A 149 -6.07 5.23 -9.01
N LEU A 150 -5.23 4.22 -9.24
CA LEU A 150 -3.78 4.39 -9.32
C LEU A 150 -3.33 5.12 -10.58
N ILE A 151 -4.01 4.92 -11.73
CA ILE A 151 -3.73 5.68 -12.95
C ILE A 151 -4.08 7.16 -12.75
N VAL A 152 -5.25 7.45 -12.17
CA VAL A 152 -5.68 8.83 -11.89
C VAL A 152 -4.72 9.49 -10.90
N PHE A 153 -4.39 8.80 -9.80
CA PHE A 153 -3.43 9.31 -8.82
C PHE A 153 -2.05 9.53 -9.44
N GLY A 154 -1.55 8.58 -10.22
CA GLY A 154 -0.26 8.67 -10.91
C GLY A 154 -0.19 9.83 -11.89
N ALA A 155 -1.28 10.10 -12.64
CA ALA A 155 -1.36 11.25 -13.54
C ALA A 155 -1.33 12.59 -12.78
N VAL A 156 -1.99 12.69 -11.62
CA VAL A 156 -1.93 13.89 -10.77
C VAL A 156 -0.54 14.06 -10.16
N ALA A 157 0.06 12.97 -9.67
CA ALA A 157 1.38 12.98 -9.04
C ALA A 157 2.52 13.27 -10.04
N SER A 158 2.38 12.86 -11.31
CA SER A 158 3.40 13.12 -12.34
C SER A 158 3.48 14.58 -12.77
N VAL A 159 2.37 15.32 -12.66
CA VAL A 159 2.32 16.76 -12.96
C VAL A 159 2.93 17.61 -11.84
N GLY A 160 2.83 17.15 -10.59
CA GLY A 160 3.34 17.92 -9.45
C GLY A 160 3.34 17.15 -8.14
N PHE A 161 4.33 16.27 -7.96
CA PHE A 161 4.49 15.51 -6.72
C PHE A 161 4.63 16.43 -5.50
N ASP A 162 5.33 17.56 -5.64
CA ASP A 162 5.49 18.57 -4.58
C ASP A 162 4.16 19.05 -4.02
N SER A 163 3.21 19.35 -4.90
CA SER A 163 1.88 19.82 -4.51
C SER A 163 1.06 18.72 -3.87
N VAL A 164 1.19 17.48 -4.36
CA VAL A 164 0.53 16.31 -3.77
C VAL A 164 1.10 16.03 -2.37
N PHE A 165 2.42 16.08 -2.22
CA PHE A 165 3.11 15.87 -0.95
C PHE A 165 2.73 16.95 0.07
N LEU A 166 2.67 18.22 -0.33
CA LEU A 166 2.21 19.31 0.53
C LEU A 166 0.76 19.10 0.98
N LYS A 167 -0.15 18.81 0.03
CA LYS A 167 -1.57 18.57 0.35
C LYS A 167 -1.75 17.36 1.26
N PHE A 168 -0.96 16.32 1.07
CA PHE A 168 -0.96 15.16 1.96
C PHE A 168 -0.64 15.58 3.41
N HIS A 169 0.39 16.39 3.63
CA HIS A 169 0.72 16.86 4.98
C HIS A 169 -0.38 17.74 5.58
N GLN A 170 -0.93 18.66 4.80
CA GLN A 170 -2.03 19.53 5.23
C GLN A 170 -3.32 18.76 5.59
N LEU A 171 -3.57 17.64 4.91
CA LEU A 171 -4.73 16.77 5.19
C LEU A 171 -4.46 15.79 6.34
N SER A 172 -3.21 15.40 6.55
CA SER A 172 -2.83 14.39 7.54
C SER A 172 -2.53 14.97 8.92
N PHE A 173 -2.08 16.22 8.98
CA PHE A 173 -1.58 16.84 10.20
C PHE A 173 -2.24 18.20 10.45
N ALA A 174 -2.76 18.39 11.66
CA ALA A 174 -3.43 19.63 12.08
C ALA A 174 -2.46 20.69 12.66
N ASN A 175 -1.18 20.38 12.75
CA ASN A 175 -0.12 21.24 13.27
C ASN A 175 0.92 21.55 12.17
N ASP A 176 2.00 22.25 12.52
CA ASP A 176 3.09 22.63 11.61
C ASP A 176 4.39 21.84 11.83
N PHE A 177 4.44 20.84 12.71
CA PHE A 177 5.66 20.10 13.03
C PHE A 177 6.31 19.41 11.83
N TRP A 178 5.51 19.07 10.81
CA TRP A 178 5.98 18.51 9.54
C TRP A 178 6.70 19.51 8.63
N GLN A 179 6.59 20.82 8.89
CA GLN A 179 7.33 21.84 8.15
C GLN A 179 8.78 21.89 8.67
N LEU A 180 9.61 21.05 8.09
CA LEU A 180 11.02 20.87 8.45
C LEU A 180 11.94 21.49 7.39
N ASP A 181 13.06 22.05 7.83
CA ASP A 181 14.07 22.68 6.99
C ASP A 181 15.27 21.73 6.79
N PRO A 182 15.58 21.30 5.55
CA PRO A 182 16.69 20.40 5.28
C PRO A 182 18.08 20.98 5.62
N ARG A 183 18.19 22.26 5.97
CA ARG A 183 19.43 22.86 6.47
C ARG A 183 19.69 22.54 7.95
N THR A 184 18.63 22.29 8.73
CA THR A 184 18.71 22.12 10.19
C THR A 184 18.15 20.79 10.67
N ASP A 185 17.17 20.23 9.98
CA ASP A 185 16.43 19.04 10.40
C ASP A 185 16.97 17.80 9.67
N TYR A 186 17.33 16.77 10.44
CA TYR A 186 17.94 15.54 9.90
C TYR A 186 16.92 14.61 9.24
N LEU A 187 15.67 14.61 9.68
CA LEU A 187 14.60 13.75 9.19
C LEU A 187 14.35 13.94 7.70
N VAL A 188 14.25 15.20 7.25
CA VAL A 188 14.11 15.54 5.82
C VAL A 188 15.43 15.50 5.06
N ARG A 189 16.58 15.47 5.75
CA ARG A 189 17.88 15.18 5.13
C ARG A 189 18.01 13.70 4.80
N ILE A 190 17.63 12.80 5.70
CA ILE A 190 17.76 11.34 5.50
C ILE A 190 16.60 10.75 4.69
N PHE A 191 15.41 11.38 4.72
CA PHE A 191 14.28 11.09 3.84
C PHE A 191 13.95 12.30 2.96
N PRO A 192 14.80 12.62 1.98
CA PRO A 192 14.56 13.73 1.07
C PRO A 192 13.29 13.50 0.27
N ARG A 193 12.73 14.56 -0.32
CA ARG A 193 11.49 14.48 -1.11
C ARG A 193 11.52 13.39 -2.17
N ASP A 194 12.64 13.25 -2.87
CA ASP A 194 12.80 12.24 -3.93
C ASP A 194 12.71 10.81 -3.39
N PHE A 195 13.16 10.56 -2.14
CA PHE A 195 12.96 9.26 -1.49
C PHE A 195 11.47 8.92 -1.35
N TRP A 196 10.64 9.92 -1.01
CA TRP A 196 9.20 9.73 -0.92
C TRP A 196 8.53 9.55 -2.28
N PHE A 197 9.03 10.22 -3.33
CA PHE A 197 8.57 9.99 -4.70
C PHE A 197 8.83 8.54 -5.14
N ASP A 198 10.07 8.08 -4.98
CA ASP A 198 10.46 6.70 -5.27
C ASP A 198 9.65 5.68 -4.46
N THR A 199 9.47 5.94 -3.17
CA THR A 199 8.66 5.09 -2.29
C THR A 199 7.21 5.04 -2.75
N THR A 200 6.65 6.16 -3.20
CA THR A 200 5.30 6.22 -3.78
C THR A 200 5.20 5.38 -5.04
N LEU A 201 6.19 5.46 -5.94
CA LEU A 201 6.26 4.59 -7.13
C LEU A 201 6.38 3.11 -6.76
N TRP A 202 7.20 2.79 -5.76
CA TRP A 202 7.40 1.43 -5.28
C TRP A 202 6.12 0.81 -4.72
N VAL A 203 5.34 1.60 -3.98
CA VAL A 203 4.00 1.24 -3.47
C VAL A 203 3.02 1.08 -4.61
N ALA A 204 2.94 2.06 -5.53
CA ALA A 204 2.04 2.03 -6.66
C ALA A 204 2.29 0.81 -7.56
N ALA A 205 3.56 0.48 -7.85
CA ALA A 205 3.92 -0.67 -8.66
C ALA A 205 3.42 -2.00 -8.07
N ARG A 206 3.51 -2.18 -6.75
CA ARG A 206 3.00 -3.39 -6.06
C ARG A 206 1.48 -3.45 -6.04
N ALA A 207 0.84 -2.34 -5.75
CA ALA A 207 -0.61 -2.26 -5.80
C ALA A 207 -1.14 -2.53 -7.23
N ILE A 208 -0.47 -2.01 -8.26
CA ILE A 208 -0.73 -2.32 -9.67
C ILE A 208 -0.53 -3.80 -9.96
N ALA A 209 0.57 -4.40 -9.53
CA ALA A 209 0.82 -5.83 -9.76
C ALA A 209 -0.27 -6.72 -9.14
N GLY A 210 -0.68 -6.44 -7.90
CA GLY A 210 -1.79 -7.14 -7.24
C GLY A 210 -3.14 -6.90 -7.93
N ALA A 211 -3.40 -5.65 -8.35
CA ALA A 211 -4.61 -5.29 -9.07
C ALA A 211 -4.72 -5.98 -10.43
N LEU A 212 -3.61 -6.03 -11.18
CA LEU A 212 -3.51 -6.74 -12.46
C LEU A 212 -3.73 -8.23 -12.26
N LEU A 213 -3.12 -8.84 -11.24
CA LEU A 213 -3.32 -10.26 -10.93
C LEU A 213 -4.82 -10.56 -10.69
N PHE A 214 -5.48 -9.74 -9.86
CA PHE A 214 -6.90 -9.89 -9.54
C PHE A 214 -7.81 -9.66 -10.76
N ALA A 215 -7.52 -8.63 -11.56
CA ALA A 215 -8.24 -8.32 -12.80
C ALA A 215 -8.13 -9.44 -13.84
N VAL A 216 -6.91 -9.91 -14.11
CA VAL A 216 -6.62 -10.93 -15.12
C VAL A 216 -7.14 -12.29 -14.67
N ALA A 217 -6.85 -12.74 -13.45
CA ALA A 217 -7.29 -14.05 -12.96
C ALA A 217 -8.83 -14.15 -12.93
N GLY A 218 -9.50 -13.10 -12.43
CA GLY A 218 -10.96 -13.05 -12.42
C GLY A 218 -11.56 -13.05 -13.83
N SER A 219 -11.02 -12.24 -14.73
CA SER A 219 -11.50 -12.15 -16.12
C SER A 219 -11.25 -13.42 -16.92
N ALA A 220 -10.05 -14.00 -16.81
CA ALA A 220 -9.67 -15.25 -17.49
C ALA A 220 -10.57 -16.42 -17.07
N TYR A 221 -10.88 -16.54 -15.77
CA TYR A 221 -11.82 -17.55 -15.26
C TYR A 221 -13.21 -17.38 -15.88
N LEU A 222 -13.73 -16.15 -15.93
CA LEU A 222 -15.04 -15.87 -16.51
C LEU A 222 -15.11 -16.17 -18.00
N VAL A 223 -14.05 -15.84 -18.75
CA VAL A 223 -13.94 -16.17 -20.18
C VAL A 223 -13.90 -17.69 -20.37
N HIS A 224 -13.06 -18.40 -19.62
CA HIS A 224 -12.97 -19.86 -19.70
C HIS A 224 -14.31 -20.55 -19.40
N ARG A 225 -15.04 -20.08 -18.37
CA ARG A 225 -16.37 -20.61 -18.03
C ARG A 225 -17.40 -20.37 -19.14
N ARG A 226 -17.34 -19.23 -19.85
CA ARG A 226 -18.23 -18.95 -20.99
C ARG A 226 -17.90 -19.87 -22.18
N CYS A 227 -16.61 -19.99 -22.53
CA CYS A 227 -16.18 -20.84 -23.65
C CYS A 227 -16.53 -22.33 -23.42
N THR A 228 -16.29 -22.84 -22.22
CA THR A 228 -16.64 -24.23 -21.86
C THR A 228 -18.15 -24.46 -21.81
N GLY A 229 -18.94 -23.44 -21.45
CA GLY A 229 -20.40 -23.48 -21.54
C GLY A 229 -20.87 -23.64 -22.99
N TRP A 230 -20.35 -22.79 -23.89
CA TRP A 230 -20.68 -22.84 -25.31
C TRP A 230 -20.30 -24.18 -25.96
N GLN A 231 -19.13 -24.72 -25.62
CA GLN A 231 -18.71 -26.04 -26.12
C GLN A 231 -19.67 -27.16 -25.71
N ARG A 232 -20.19 -27.14 -24.47
CA ARG A 232 -21.18 -28.15 -24.03
C ARG A 232 -22.51 -28.01 -24.74
N GLU A 233 -22.95 -26.78 -24.98
CA GLU A 233 -24.19 -26.53 -25.73
C GLU A 233 -24.07 -27.01 -27.18
N LEU A 234 -22.96 -26.70 -27.86
CA LEU A 234 -22.71 -27.17 -29.23
C LEU A 234 -22.68 -28.70 -29.33
N ASN A 235 -21.94 -29.38 -28.45
CA ASN A 235 -21.88 -30.84 -28.43
C ASN A 235 -23.24 -31.48 -28.11
N GLY A 236 -24.05 -30.84 -27.26
CA GLY A 236 -25.41 -31.30 -26.97
C GLY A 236 -26.36 -31.17 -28.15
N LEU A 237 -26.24 -30.09 -28.94
CA LEU A 237 -27.01 -29.89 -30.17
C LEU A 237 -26.62 -30.87 -31.27
N GLU A 238 -25.33 -31.23 -31.39
CA GLU A 238 -24.87 -32.27 -32.30
C GLU A 238 -25.43 -33.65 -31.92
N SER A 239 -25.32 -34.03 -30.65
CA SER A 239 -25.86 -35.31 -30.16
C SER A 239 -27.38 -35.43 -30.34
N ALA A 240 -28.13 -34.33 -30.19
CA ALA A 240 -29.58 -34.32 -30.38
C ALA A 240 -30.01 -34.40 -31.87
N ARG A 241 -29.10 -34.13 -32.82
CA ARG A 241 -29.36 -34.29 -34.26
C ARG A 241 -29.06 -35.71 -34.75
N GLU A 242 -28.28 -36.47 -34.01
CA GLU A 242 -27.89 -37.85 -34.34
C GLU A 242 -28.86 -38.91 -33.76
N THR A 243 -29.82 -38.50 -32.93
CA THR A 243 -30.90 -39.33 -32.36
C THR A 243 -32.22 -39.11 -33.06
#